data_AF-A0A377WAX4-F1
#
_entry.id   AF-A0A377WAX4-F1
#
_cell.length_a   1.000
_cell.length_b   1.000
_cell.length_c   1.000
_cell.angle_alpha   90.00
_cell.angle_beta   90.00
_cell.angle_gamma   90.00
#
_symmetry.space_group_name_H-M   'P 1'
#
loop_
_entity.id
_entity.type
_entity.pdbx_description
1 polymer ?
#
loop_
_entity_poly.entity_id
_entity_poly.type
_entity_poly.pdbx_seq_one_letter_code
_entity_poly.pdbx_strand_id
1 'polypeptide(L)'
;MFDIGVNLTSSQFSRDHDEVVARALAAGVNGMLLTGTNLAESQQAQKLASRYSGCWSTAGVHPHDGSSWTPAVAEAIYTLAGEPQVVAIGECGLDFNRNFSTPHEQEVAFSAQLALAAELSMPVFLHCRDAHDRFLTLLKPWLEKIPGAVLPLLYRQPQRGAGMPGSGPVYWYYRLGMR
;
A
#
# COMPACT_ATOMS: atom_id res chain seq x y z
N MET A 1 14.65 13.34 -3.45
CA MET A 1 13.74 12.45 -4.18
C MET A 1 13.43 11.24 -3.31
N PHE A 2 12.16 10.87 -3.18
CA PHE A 2 11.70 9.72 -2.39
C PHE A 2 10.85 8.82 -3.29
N ASP A 3 11.09 7.51 -3.27
CA ASP A 3 10.28 6.53 -4.00
C ASP A 3 9.33 5.81 -3.04
N ILE A 4 8.02 5.98 -3.24
CA ILE A 4 7.00 5.42 -2.34
C ILE A 4 6.55 4.00 -2.74
N GLY A 5 7.03 3.44 -3.86
CA GLY A 5 6.48 2.22 -4.45
C GLY A 5 7.54 1.23 -4.89
N VAL A 6 8.37 0.76 -3.96
CA VAL A 6 9.48 -0.15 -4.26
C VAL A 6 9.14 -1.58 -3.83
N ASN A 7 8.91 -2.47 -4.80
CA ASN A 7 8.69 -3.90 -4.56
C ASN A 7 10.04 -4.66 -4.43
N LEU A 8 10.88 -4.26 -3.48
CA LEU A 8 12.25 -4.80 -3.34
C LEU A 8 12.27 -6.28 -2.92
N THR A 9 11.18 -6.79 -2.34
CA THR A 9 10.99 -8.20 -2.01
C THR A 9 10.80 -9.10 -3.23
N SER A 10 10.59 -8.52 -4.43
CA SER A 10 10.45 -9.28 -5.67
C SER A 10 11.67 -10.18 -5.91
N SER A 11 11.41 -11.42 -6.32
CA SER A 11 12.45 -12.40 -6.65
C SER A 11 13.44 -11.91 -7.72
N GLN A 12 13.04 -10.94 -8.54
CA GLN A 12 13.89 -10.27 -9.52
C GLN A 12 15.12 -9.59 -8.91
N PHE A 13 15.04 -9.15 -7.66
CA PHE A 13 16.13 -8.44 -6.96
C PHE A 13 16.85 -9.32 -5.92
N SER A 14 16.43 -10.57 -5.76
CA SER A 14 16.94 -11.49 -4.72
C SER A 14 18.45 -11.70 -4.73
N ARG A 15 19.12 -11.45 -5.86
CA ARG A 15 20.55 -11.65 -6.04
C ARG A 15 21.38 -10.39 -5.80
N ASP A 16 20.76 -9.21 -5.84
CA ASP A 16 21.48 -7.94 -5.94
C ASP A 16 20.83 -6.77 -5.18
N HIS A 17 20.06 -7.04 -4.10
CA HIS A 17 19.43 -6.00 -3.27
C HIS A 17 20.40 -4.86 -2.89
N ASP A 18 21.62 -5.20 -2.44
CA ASP A 18 22.63 -4.21 -2.04
C ASP A 18 23.01 -3.29 -3.20
N GLU A 19 23.20 -3.87 -4.39
CA GLU A 19 23.57 -3.10 -5.58
C GLU A 19 22.41 -2.24 -6.08
N VAL A 20 21.18 -2.76 -6.05
CA VAL A 20 19.97 -2.02 -6.41
C VAL A 20 19.84 -0.78 -5.53
N VAL A 21 19.94 -0.95 -4.20
CA VAL A 21 19.86 0.15 -3.24
C VAL A 21 21.01 1.14 -3.43
N ALA A 22 22.24 0.66 -3.58
CA ALA A 22 23.40 1.52 -3.80
C ALA A 22 23.27 2.36 -5.09
N ARG A 23 22.78 1.76 -6.19
CA ARG A 23 22.52 2.47 -7.45
C ARG A 23 21.43 3.55 -7.27
N ALA A 24 20.36 3.25 -6.54
CA ALA A 24 19.30 4.22 -6.26
C ALA A 24 19.83 5.43 -5.45
N LEU A 25 20.63 5.17 -4.40
CA LEU A 25 21.27 6.22 -3.61
C LEU A 25 22.22 7.08 -4.46
N ALA A 26 23.05 6.45 -5.28
CA ALA A 26 23.98 7.15 -6.18
C ALA A 26 23.25 8.01 -7.23
N ALA A 27 22.04 7.62 -7.63
CA ALA A 27 21.17 8.39 -8.53
C ALA A 27 20.39 9.52 -7.81
N GLY A 28 20.58 9.70 -6.50
CA GLY A 28 19.95 10.77 -5.72
C GLY A 28 18.58 10.43 -5.14
N VAL A 29 18.19 9.15 -5.09
CA VAL A 29 17.05 8.69 -4.28
C VAL A 29 17.50 8.69 -2.81
N ASN A 30 16.84 9.47 -1.95
CA ASN A 30 17.23 9.65 -0.55
C ASN A 30 16.29 8.92 0.42
N GLY A 31 15.26 8.25 -0.09
CA GLY A 31 14.35 7.45 0.70
C GLY A 31 13.49 6.53 -0.15
N MET A 32 13.19 5.35 0.40
CA MET A 32 12.40 4.31 -0.27
C MET A 32 11.37 3.72 0.69
N LEU A 33 10.14 3.54 0.21
CA LEU A 33 9.11 2.78 0.90
C LEU A 33 8.94 1.42 0.21
N LEU A 34 9.29 0.37 0.95
CA LEU A 34 9.22 -1.00 0.51
C LEU A 34 7.81 -1.56 0.70
N THR A 35 7.17 -1.97 -0.38
CA THR A 35 5.77 -2.42 -0.33
C THR A 35 5.69 -3.87 0.14
N GLY A 36 4.89 -4.11 1.19
CA GLY A 36 4.44 -5.45 1.58
C GLY A 36 3.05 -5.72 1.01
N THR A 37 2.86 -6.86 0.34
CA THR A 37 1.57 -7.22 -0.29
C THR A 37 0.82 -8.34 0.42
N ASN A 38 1.47 -9.06 1.34
CA ASN A 38 0.83 -10.00 2.27
C ASN A 38 1.67 -10.09 3.54
N LEU A 39 1.27 -10.93 4.51
CA LEU A 39 1.99 -11.04 5.78
C LEU A 39 3.47 -11.45 5.59
N ALA A 40 3.75 -12.45 4.76
CA ALA A 40 5.11 -12.93 4.55
C ALA A 40 5.98 -11.87 3.87
N GLU A 41 5.45 -11.20 2.84
CA GLU A 41 6.16 -10.13 2.16
C GLU A 41 6.32 -8.88 3.04
N SER A 42 5.33 -8.55 3.88
CA SER A 42 5.43 -7.45 4.82
C SER A 42 6.57 -7.67 5.83
N GLN A 43 6.71 -8.90 6.34
CA GLN A 43 7.83 -9.27 7.22
C GLN A 43 9.17 -9.17 6.50
N GLN A 44 9.24 -9.55 5.23
CA GLN A 44 10.46 -9.42 4.42
C GLN A 44 10.79 -7.95 4.13
N ALA A 45 9.79 -7.14 3.79
CA ALA A 45 9.94 -5.71 3.53
C ALA A 45 10.44 -4.97 4.79
N GLN A 46 9.90 -5.28 5.97
CA GLN A 46 10.37 -4.71 7.24
C GLN A 46 11.84 -5.09 7.53
N LYS A 47 12.23 -6.35 7.29
CA LYS A 47 13.62 -6.79 7.45
C LYS A 47 14.58 -6.09 6.50
N LEU A 48 14.19 -5.93 5.24
CA LEU A 48 14.98 -5.20 4.25
C LEU A 48 15.07 -3.71 4.61
N ALA A 49 13.97 -3.09 5.04
CA ALA A 49 13.96 -1.70 5.46
C ALA A 49 14.86 -1.47 6.68
N SER A 50 14.95 -2.44 7.60
CA SER A 50 15.84 -2.39 8.76
C SER A 50 17.33 -2.49 8.40
N ARG A 51 17.64 -3.07 7.23
CA ARG A 51 19.02 -3.27 6.76
C ARG A 51 19.63 -2.02 6.12
N TYR A 52 18.82 -1.18 5.49
CA TYR A 52 19.29 -0.04 4.70
C TYR A 52 18.84 1.29 5.30
N SER A 53 19.75 2.25 5.42
CA SER A 53 19.39 3.60 5.85
C SER A 53 18.48 4.28 4.83
N GLY A 54 17.51 5.06 5.33
CA GLY A 54 16.53 5.73 4.47
C GLY A 54 15.51 4.78 3.82
N CYS A 55 15.35 3.56 4.35
CA CYS A 55 14.28 2.65 3.92
C CYS A 55 13.23 2.49 5.02
N TRP A 56 11.98 2.45 4.58
CA TRP A 56 10.80 2.13 5.38
C TRP A 56 9.98 1.07 4.66
N SER A 57 8.97 0.51 5.31
CA SER A 57 8.09 -0.48 4.73
C SER A 57 6.62 -0.21 5.04
N THR A 58 5.74 -0.82 4.25
CA THR A 58 4.33 -0.98 4.58
C THR A 58 4.08 -2.37 5.17
N ALA A 59 2.97 -2.54 5.89
CA ALA A 59 2.51 -3.87 6.31
C ALA A 59 1.01 -4.03 6.04
N GLY A 60 0.65 -5.08 5.30
CA GLY A 60 -0.75 -5.30 4.91
C GLY A 60 -0.97 -6.53 4.04
N VAL A 61 -2.19 -6.63 3.53
CA VAL A 61 -2.67 -7.69 2.64
C VAL A 61 -3.38 -7.05 1.44
N HIS A 62 -2.80 -7.28 0.26
CA HIS A 62 -3.24 -6.81 -1.04
C HIS A 62 -4.54 -7.52 -1.43
N PRO A 63 -5.46 -6.88 -2.19
CA PRO A 63 -6.72 -7.49 -2.61
C PRO A 63 -6.58 -8.84 -3.31
N HIS A 64 -5.47 -9.11 -3.98
CA HIS A 64 -5.24 -10.42 -4.59
C HIS A 64 -5.13 -11.53 -3.55
N ASP A 65 -4.57 -11.23 -2.38
CA ASP A 65 -4.39 -12.15 -1.25
C ASP A 65 -5.46 -11.94 -0.16
N GLY A 66 -6.57 -11.25 -0.48
CA GLY A 66 -7.65 -10.96 0.48
C GLY A 66 -8.24 -12.18 1.17
N SER A 67 -8.30 -13.32 0.48
CA SER A 67 -8.74 -14.62 1.02
C SER A 67 -7.85 -15.17 2.14
N SER A 68 -6.62 -14.70 2.26
CA SER A 68 -5.69 -15.07 3.35
C SER A 68 -5.97 -14.33 4.66
N TRP A 69 -6.83 -13.30 4.63
CA TRP A 69 -7.11 -12.48 5.81
C TRP A 69 -7.84 -13.30 6.88
N THR A 70 -7.22 -13.40 8.05
CA THR A 70 -7.75 -14.11 9.22
C THR A 70 -7.44 -13.29 10.49
N PRO A 71 -8.09 -13.56 11.63
CA PRO A 71 -7.74 -12.91 12.89
C PRO A 71 -6.26 -13.05 13.27
N ALA A 72 -5.65 -14.21 12.99
CA ALA A 72 -4.23 -14.44 13.24
C ALA A 72 -3.32 -13.56 12.35
N VAL A 73 -3.71 -13.34 11.09
CA VAL A 73 -3.00 -12.41 10.19
C VAL A 73 -3.17 -10.97 10.65
N ALA A 74 -4.37 -10.59 11.10
CA ALA A 74 -4.63 -9.25 11.64
C ALA A 74 -3.72 -8.93 12.84
N GLU A 75 -3.63 -9.84 13.82
CA GLU A 75 -2.72 -9.72 14.98
C GLU A 75 -1.25 -9.65 14.58
N ALA A 76 -0.85 -10.43 13.57
CA ALA A 76 0.53 -10.42 13.08
C ALA A 76 0.88 -9.09 12.38
N ILE A 77 -0.05 -8.52 11.60
CA ILE A 77 0.11 -7.19 10.99
C ILE A 77 0.12 -6.10 12.06
N TYR A 78 -0.77 -6.17 13.06
CA TYR A 78 -0.78 -5.24 14.20
C TYR A 78 0.58 -5.23 14.91
N THR A 79 1.13 -6.41 15.21
CA THR A 79 2.42 -6.56 15.85
C THR A 79 3.54 -5.99 14.98
N LEU A 80 3.55 -6.33 13.68
CA LEU A 80 4.56 -5.86 12.73
C LEU A 80 4.53 -4.35 12.56
N ALA A 81 3.35 -3.73 12.62
CA ALA A 81 3.17 -2.28 12.53
C ALA A 81 3.79 -1.51 13.71
N GLY A 82 4.12 -2.20 14.81
CA GLY A 82 4.88 -1.61 15.92
C GLY A 82 6.38 -1.42 15.64
N GLU A 83 6.90 -2.00 14.55
CA GLU A 83 8.32 -1.86 14.18
C GLU A 83 8.62 -0.45 13.63
N PRO A 84 9.74 0.19 13.99
CA PRO A 84 10.04 1.58 13.58
C PRO A 84 10.08 1.82 12.07
N GLN A 85 10.41 0.78 11.29
CA GLN A 85 10.49 0.84 9.84
C GLN A 85 9.13 0.74 9.18
N VAL A 86 8.09 0.25 9.85
CA VAL A 86 6.75 0.10 9.29
C VAL A 86 5.96 1.39 9.52
N VAL A 87 5.68 2.12 8.44
CA VAL A 87 5.13 3.48 8.53
C VAL A 87 3.75 3.66 7.92
N ALA A 88 3.20 2.61 7.30
CA ALA A 88 1.86 2.61 6.75
C ALA A 88 1.24 1.22 6.75
N ILE A 89 -0.09 1.15 6.89
CA ILE A 89 -0.86 -0.06 6.67
C ILE A 89 -1.15 -0.21 5.17
N GLY A 90 -0.83 -1.35 4.60
CA GLY A 90 -0.99 -1.65 3.17
C GLY A 90 0.19 -2.44 2.60
N GLU A 91 0.17 -2.81 1.33
CA GLU A 91 -0.80 -2.42 0.32
C GLU A 91 -2.17 -3.09 0.54
N CYS A 92 -3.25 -2.31 0.61
CA CYS A 92 -4.61 -2.81 0.83
C CYS A 92 -5.63 -2.08 -0.05
N GLY A 93 -6.78 -2.70 -0.34
CA GLY A 93 -7.79 -2.06 -1.18
C GLY A 93 -8.59 -3.06 -1.99
N LEU A 94 -8.99 -2.69 -3.21
CA LEU A 94 -9.85 -3.50 -4.08
C LEU A 94 -9.30 -3.63 -5.51
N ASP A 95 -9.35 -4.84 -6.06
CA ASP A 95 -9.06 -5.16 -7.47
C ASP A 95 -10.15 -6.09 -8.01
N PHE A 96 -11.15 -5.50 -8.67
CA PHE A 96 -12.26 -6.25 -9.29
C PHE A 96 -11.99 -6.66 -10.74
N ASN A 97 -10.77 -6.41 -11.23
CA ASN A 97 -10.35 -6.80 -12.57
C ASN A 97 -9.85 -8.25 -12.60
N ARG A 98 -8.95 -8.60 -11.66
CA ARG A 98 -8.31 -9.94 -11.62
C ARG A 98 -9.08 -10.96 -10.78
N ASN A 99 -9.75 -10.51 -9.70
CA ASN A 99 -10.57 -11.35 -8.81
C ASN A 99 -9.89 -12.64 -8.32
N PHE A 100 -8.59 -12.58 -7.97
CA PHE A 100 -7.89 -13.73 -7.37
C PHE A 100 -8.42 -14.08 -5.97
N SER A 101 -8.95 -13.10 -5.25
CA SER A 101 -9.85 -13.27 -4.12
C SER A 101 -11.23 -12.73 -4.49
N THR A 102 -12.29 -13.29 -3.92
CA THR A 102 -13.67 -12.84 -4.20
C THR A 102 -13.87 -11.39 -3.74
N PRO A 103 -14.80 -10.63 -4.36
CA PRO A 103 -15.10 -9.27 -3.91
C PRO A 103 -15.42 -9.18 -2.41
N HIS A 104 -16.13 -10.18 -1.86
CA HIS A 104 -16.44 -10.22 -0.44
C HIS A 104 -15.19 -10.33 0.44
N GLU A 105 -14.28 -11.25 0.12
CA GLU A 105 -13.02 -11.41 0.85
C GLU A 105 -12.15 -10.14 0.78
N GLN A 106 -12.08 -9.52 -0.40
CA GLN A 106 -11.37 -8.24 -0.58
C GLN A 106 -11.95 -7.14 0.31
N GLU A 107 -13.27 -6.98 0.34
CA GLU A 107 -13.93 -5.96 1.14
C GLU A 107 -13.77 -6.18 2.65
N VAL A 108 -13.84 -7.44 3.10
CA VAL A 108 -13.59 -7.81 4.50
C VAL A 108 -12.16 -7.46 4.90
N ALA A 109 -11.17 -7.91 4.12
CA ALA A 109 -9.76 -7.62 4.37
C ALA A 109 -9.45 -6.12 4.32
N PHE A 110 -10.02 -5.40 3.36
CA PHE A 110 -9.81 -3.96 3.23
C PHE A 110 -10.41 -3.19 4.42
N SER A 111 -11.65 -3.50 4.79
CA SER A 111 -12.32 -2.83 5.92
C SER A 111 -11.61 -3.09 7.25
N ALA A 112 -11.11 -4.32 7.46
CA ALA A 112 -10.35 -4.66 8.66
C ALA A 112 -9.02 -3.90 8.75
N GLN A 113 -8.31 -3.75 7.62
CA GLN A 113 -7.06 -2.99 7.58
C GLN A 113 -7.27 -1.47 7.76
N LEU A 114 -8.40 -0.92 7.29
CA LEU A 114 -8.78 0.47 7.59
C LEU A 114 -9.05 0.68 9.08
N ALA A 115 -9.73 -0.28 9.73
CA ALA A 115 -9.95 -0.24 11.18
C ALA A 115 -8.62 -0.29 11.94
N LEU A 116 -7.72 -1.19 11.55
CA LEU A 116 -6.39 -1.32 12.12
C LEU A 116 -5.57 -0.02 11.98
N ALA A 117 -5.59 0.59 10.80
CA ALA A 117 -4.89 1.86 10.56
C ALA A 117 -5.42 3.01 11.43
N ALA A 118 -6.74 3.06 11.66
CA ALA A 118 -7.35 4.05 12.54
C ALA A 118 -6.96 3.81 14.01
N GLU A 119 -7.00 2.56 14.47
CA GLU A 119 -6.59 2.18 15.83
C GLU A 119 -5.12 2.55 16.10
N LEU A 120 -4.23 2.26 15.15
CA LEU A 120 -2.80 2.55 15.27
C LEU A 120 -2.43 4.00 14.93
N SER A 121 -3.40 4.83 14.51
CA SER A 121 -3.13 6.18 13.99
C SER A 121 -2.06 6.19 12.90
N MET A 122 -2.15 5.27 11.94
CA MET A 122 -1.20 5.12 10.83
C MET A 122 -1.86 5.45 9.49
N PRO A 123 -1.11 6.02 8.52
CA PRO A 123 -1.62 6.25 7.19
C PRO A 123 -1.81 4.92 6.43
N VAL A 124 -2.62 4.95 5.37
CA VAL A 124 -2.89 3.79 4.52
C VAL A 124 -2.28 3.92 3.11
N PHE A 125 -1.68 2.82 2.65
CA PHE A 125 -1.12 2.66 1.30
C PHE A 125 -2.09 1.79 0.47
N LEU A 126 -2.77 2.41 -0.49
CA LEU A 126 -3.99 1.86 -1.07
C LEU A 126 -3.77 1.26 -2.46
N HIS A 127 -4.61 0.30 -2.83
CA HIS A 127 -4.77 -0.19 -4.21
C HIS A 127 -6.22 -0.07 -4.66
N CYS A 128 -6.43 0.38 -5.90
CA CYS A 128 -7.76 0.44 -6.49
C CYS A 128 -7.69 0.16 -7.99
N ARG A 129 -8.36 -0.90 -8.43
CA ARG A 129 -8.53 -1.23 -9.85
C ARG A 129 -9.95 -1.72 -10.12
N ASP A 130 -10.62 -1.06 -11.07
CA ASP A 130 -11.99 -1.36 -11.51
C ASP A 130 -13.04 -1.49 -10.38
N ALA A 131 -12.79 -0.82 -9.25
CA ALA A 131 -13.58 -0.92 -8.03
C ALA A 131 -13.89 0.44 -7.38
N HIS A 132 -13.81 1.54 -8.15
CA HIS A 132 -13.79 2.91 -7.62
C HIS A 132 -14.96 3.26 -6.68
N ASP A 133 -16.20 3.00 -7.11
CA ASP A 133 -17.39 3.36 -6.34
C ASP A 133 -17.46 2.61 -5.02
N ARG A 134 -17.14 1.30 -5.05
CA ARG A 134 -17.13 0.46 -3.85
C ARG A 134 -15.97 0.82 -2.92
N PHE A 135 -14.80 1.06 -3.49
CA PHE A 135 -13.60 1.51 -2.78
C PHE A 135 -13.86 2.80 -2.01
N LEU A 136 -14.44 3.83 -2.66
CA LEU A 136 -14.79 5.08 -1.99
C LEU A 136 -15.88 4.90 -0.92
N THR A 137 -16.85 4.02 -1.17
CA THR A 137 -17.90 3.70 -0.19
C THR A 137 -17.31 3.15 1.10
N LEU A 138 -16.30 2.27 0.99
CA LEU A 138 -15.62 1.70 2.16
C LEU A 138 -14.63 2.67 2.80
N LEU A 139 -13.89 3.48 2.02
CA LEU A 139 -12.84 4.36 2.53
C LEU A 139 -13.39 5.62 3.23
N LYS A 140 -14.45 6.24 2.69
CA LYS A 140 -14.97 7.55 3.16
C LYS A 140 -15.18 7.65 4.68
N PRO A 141 -15.81 6.67 5.36
CA PRO A 141 -16.03 6.73 6.81
C PRO A 141 -14.74 6.72 7.66
N TRP A 142 -13.60 6.38 7.07
CA TRP A 142 -12.31 6.27 7.76
C TRP A 142 -11.39 7.46 7.52
N LEU A 143 -11.65 8.30 6.50
CA LEU A 143 -10.75 9.40 6.13
C LEU A 143 -10.47 10.36 7.29
N GLU A 144 -11.47 10.61 8.15
CA GLU A 144 -11.31 11.49 9.34
C GLU A 144 -10.68 10.77 10.54
N LYS A 145 -10.50 9.44 10.46
CA LYS A 145 -10.00 8.59 11.56
C LYS A 145 -8.56 8.12 11.35
N ILE A 146 -8.00 8.35 10.16
CA ILE A 146 -6.64 8.00 9.80
C ILE A 146 -5.84 9.26 9.48
N PRO A 147 -4.52 9.32 9.76
CA PRO A 147 -3.71 10.51 9.50
C PRO A 147 -3.58 10.88 8.02
N GLY A 148 -3.74 9.90 7.12
CA GLY A 148 -3.60 10.11 5.69
C GLY A 148 -3.79 8.84 4.89
N ALA A 149 -3.94 9.01 3.58
CA ALA A 149 -4.16 7.93 2.63
C ALA A 149 -3.48 8.28 1.30
N VAL A 150 -2.77 7.33 0.70
CA VAL A 150 -2.16 7.48 -0.62
C VAL A 150 -2.63 6.37 -1.55
N LEU A 151 -2.99 6.75 -2.79
CA LEU A 151 -3.28 5.82 -3.89
C LEU A 151 -2.16 5.97 -4.95
N PRO A 152 -1.13 5.12 -4.92
CA PRO A 152 0.14 5.30 -5.65
C PRO A 152 0.03 4.95 -7.14
N LEU A 153 -0.86 4.02 -7.52
CA LEU A 153 -0.99 3.51 -8.90
C LEU A 153 -2.40 3.73 -9.45
N LEU A 154 -2.84 4.99 -9.49
CA LEU A 154 -4.12 5.32 -10.12
C LEU A 154 -4.01 5.15 -11.65
N TYR A 155 -4.57 4.07 -12.17
CA TYR A 155 -4.93 3.99 -13.58
C TYR A 155 -6.19 4.82 -13.81
N ARG A 156 -6.06 5.94 -14.53
CA ARG A 156 -7.22 6.69 -15.00
C ARG A 156 -8.02 5.82 -15.96
N GLN A 157 -9.19 5.36 -15.54
CA GLN A 157 -10.21 4.91 -16.48
C GLN A 157 -10.56 6.10 -17.40
N PRO A 158 -10.53 5.96 -18.74
CA PRO A 158 -10.99 7.02 -19.61
C PRO A 158 -12.46 7.28 -19.27
N GLN A 159 -12.77 8.51 -18.86
CA GLN A 159 -14.16 8.91 -18.65
C GLN A 159 -14.88 8.73 -19.99
N ARG A 160 -15.94 7.92 -20.02
CA ARG A 160 -16.86 7.88 -21.15
C ARG A 160 -17.51 9.26 -21.25
N GLY A 161 -16.99 10.13 -22.12
CA GLY A 161 -17.66 11.37 -22.51
C GLY A 161 -16.83 12.66 -22.55
N ALA A 162 -15.55 12.70 -22.18
CA ALA A 162 -14.76 13.93 -22.28
C ALA A 162 -13.42 13.68 -22.96
N GLY A 163 -13.33 14.08 -24.23
CA GLY A 163 -12.08 14.07 -24.99
C GLY A 163 -11.07 15.05 -24.40
N MET A 164 -9.99 14.54 -23.81
CA MET A 164 -8.75 15.23 -23.49
C MET A 164 -7.62 14.18 -23.40
N PRO A 165 -6.46 14.37 -24.05
CA PRO A 165 -5.37 13.39 -24.03
C PRO A 165 -4.52 13.56 -22.76
N GLY A 166 -4.12 12.44 -22.15
CA GLY A 166 -3.17 12.43 -21.05
C GLY A 166 -3.32 11.19 -20.17
N SER A 167 -2.67 10.10 -20.57
CA SER A 167 -2.41 8.92 -19.73
C SER A 167 -1.07 9.13 -19.02
N GLY A 168 -1.10 9.77 -17.85
CA GLY A 168 0.03 9.87 -16.94
C GLY A 168 -0.42 9.51 -15.52
N PRO A 169 0.48 9.02 -14.66
CA PRO A 169 0.15 8.76 -13.25
C PRO A 169 -0.27 10.07 -12.57
N VAL A 170 -1.42 10.04 -11.90
CA VAL A 170 -1.92 11.16 -11.08
C VAL A 170 -1.97 10.68 -9.63
N TYR A 171 -1.07 11.21 -8.80
CA TYR A 171 -1.09 10.97 -7.36
C TYR A 171 -2.15 11.86 -6.71
N TRP A 172 -3.20 11.27 -6.14
CA TRP A 172 -4.07 11.99 -5.23
C TRP A 172 -3.48 11.91 -3.83
N TYR A 173 -2.91 13.01 -3.36
CA TYR A 173 -2.79 13.26 -1.93
C TYR A 173 -4.16 13.73 -1.44
N TYR A 174 -4.88 12.88 -0.70
CA TYR A 174 -5.94 13.39 0.16
C TYR A 174 -5.27 14.12 1.32
N ARG A 175 -4.90 15.39 1.12
CA ARG A 175 -4.51 16.27 2.20
C ARG A 175 -5.79 16.60 2.95
N LEU A 176 -5.94 16.06 4.17
CA LEU A 176 -7.01 16.43 5.08
C LEU A 176 -7.04 17.95 5.19
N GLY A 177 -8.08 18.54 4.61
CA GLY A 177 -8.30 19.97 4.67
C GLY A 177 -8.70 20.33 6.09
N MET A 178 -7.73 20.81 6.87
CA MET A 178 -8.03 21.69 7.99
C MET A 178 -8.75 22.91 7.42
N ARG A 179 -10.04 23.04 7.75
CA ARG A 179 -10.71 24.33 7.90
C ARG A 179 -10.88 24.58 9.38
#